data_AF-A0A8J6J2J8-F1
#
_entry.id   AF-A0A8J6J2J8-F1
#
_cell.length_a   1.000
_cell.length_b   1.000
_cell.length_c   1.000
_cell.angle_alpha   90.00
_cell.angle_beta   90.00
_cell.angle_gamma   90.00
#
_symmetry.space_group_name_H-M   'P 1'
#
loop_
_entity.id
_entity.type
_entity.pdbx_description
1 polymer ?
#
loop_
_entity_poly.entity_id
_entity_poly.type
_entity_poly.pdbx_seq_one_letter_code
_entity_poly.pdbx_strand_id
1 'polypeptide(L)' 'MKEQIKGIVLVLFGILLCCASDELNSTIFGSIADLPVALLGVLIGIVGVFFAFRNTKDK' A
#
# COMPACT_ATOMS: atom_id res chain seq x y z
N MET A 1 14.14 -10.00 15.13
CA MET A 1 12.90 -10.35 14.38
C MET A 1 12.12 -9.14 13.86
N LYS A 2 12.17 -7.96 14.50
CA LYS A 2 11.39 -6.77 14.07
C LYS A 2 11.69 -6.33 12.63
N GLU A 3 12.95 -6.38 12.18
CA GLU A 3 13.33 -5.99 10.81
C GLU A 3 12.82 -6.95 9.72
N GLN A 4 12.82 -8.26 9.99
CA GLN A 4 12.27 -9.27 9.08
C GLN A 4 10.77 -9.01 8.81
N ILE A 5 10.02 -8.63 9.85
CA ILE A 5 8.59 -8.32 9.76
C ILE A 5 8.34 -7.08 8.88
N LYS A 6 9.23 -6.08 8.93
CA LYS A 6 9.14 -4.89 8.06
C LYS A 6 9.33 -5.24 6.59
N GLY A 7 10.28 -6.13 6.30
CA GLY A 7 10.49 -6.67 4.95
C GLY A 7 9.25 -7.43 4.47
N ILE A 8 8.67 -8.29 5.33
CA ILE A 8 7.44 -9.03 5.01
C ILE A 8 6.27 -8.08 4.73
N VAL A 9 6.07 -7.03 5.53
CA VAL A 9 5.01 -6.02 5.31
C VAL A 9 5.16 -5.33 3.96
N LEU A 10 6.39 -4.98 3.57
CA LEU A 10 6.66 -4.35 2.27
C LEU A 10 6.35 -5.30 1.11
N VAL A 11 6.76 -6.58 1.23
CA VAL A 11 6.48 -7.61 0.23
C VAL A 11 4.97 -7.85 0.11
N LEU A 12 4.26 -7.97 1.24
CA LEU A 12 2.81 -8.19 1.26
C LEU A 12 2.06 -7.03 0.61
N PHE A 13 2.46 -5.79 0.91
CA PHE A 13 1.88 -4.59 0.30
C PHE A 13 2.13 -4.55 -1.22
N GLY A 14 3.34 -4.90 -1.67
CA GLY A 14 3.68 -4.99 -3.09
C GLY A 14 2.84 -6.03 -3.84
N ILE A 15 2.58 -7.20 -3.23
CA ILE A 15 1.72 -8.24 -3.81
C ILE A 15 0.27 -7.76 -3.90
N LEU A 16 -0.24 -7.08 -2.87
CA LEU A 16 -1.57 -6.49 -2.88
C LEU A 16 -1.73 -5.47 -4.01
N LEU A 17 -0.74 -4.58 -4.18
CA LEU A 17 -0.71 -3.62 -5.28
C LEU A 17 -0.66 -4.32 -6.64
N CYS A 18 0.15 -5.38 -6.77
CA CYS A 18 0.24 -6.14 -8.00
C CYS A 18 -1.09 -6.80 -8.39
N CYS A 19 -1.80 -7.37 -7.41
CA CYS A 19 -3.12 -7.96 -7.63
C CYS A 19 -4.17 -6.91 -8.02
N ALA A 20 -4.07 -5.72 -7.41
CA ALA A 20 -4.93 -4.59 -7.71
C ALA A 20 -4.48 -3.80 -8.97
N SER A 21 -3.35 -4.11 -9.61
CA SER A 21 -2.78 -3.31 -10.71
C SER A 21 -3.71 -3.19 -11.91
N ASP A 22 -4.43 -4.26 -12.26
CA ASP A 22 -5.34 -4.28 -13.41
C ASP A 22 -6.54 -3.34 -13.15
N GLU A 23 -7.10 -3.45 -11.94
CA GLU A 23 -8.20 -2.61 -11.45
C GLU A 23 -7.75 -1.15 -11.27
N LEU A 24 -6.58 -0.91 -10.66
CA LEU A 24 -5.99 0.41 -10.46
C LEU A 24 -5.70 1.09 -11.80
N ASN A 25 -5.14 0.37 -12.78
CA ASN A 25 -4.85 0.94 -14.10
C ASN A 25 -6.14 1.32 -14.84
N SER A 26 -7.17 0.47 -14.76
CA SER A 26 -8.50 0.74 -15.32
C SER A 26 -9.20 1.91 -14.62
N THR A 27 -9.14 2.01 -13.30
CA THR A 27 -9.73 3.10 -12.52
C THR A 27 -8.99 4.43 -12.72
N ILE A 28 -7.65 4.43 -12.73
CA ILE A 28 -6.83 5.64 -12.89
C ILE A 28 -7.00 6.25 -14.29
N PHE A 29 -7.05 5.43 -15.34
CA PHE A 29 -7.18 5.91 -16.73
C PHE A 29 -8.62 5.95 -17.26
N GLY A 30 -9.55 5.20 -16.67
CA GLY A 30 -10.89 4.97 -17.23
C GLY A 30 -12.08 5.49 -16.41
N SER A 31 -11.94 5.71 -15.09
CA SER A 31 -13.07 6.15 -14.25
C SER A 31 -12.67 7.19 -13.19
N ILE A 32 -12.94 8.47 -13.48
CA ILE A 32 -12.72 9.61 -12.57
C ILE A 32 -13.54 9.46 -11.27
N ALA A 33 -14.66 8.73 -11.31
CA ALA A 33 -15.56 8.54 -10.17
C ALA A 33 -15.00 7.56 -9.11
N ASP A 34 -14.30 6.51 -9.54
CA ASP A 34 -13.69 5.50 -8.65
C ASP A 34 -12.25 5.86 -8.24
N LEU A 35 -11.63 6.79 -8.97
CA LEU A 35 -10.30 7.34 -8.69
C LEU A 35 -10.10 7.81 -7.24
N PRO A 36 -10.99 8.62 -6.62
CA PRO A 36 -10.76 9.10 -5.25
C PRO A 36 -10.74 7.98 -4.20
N VAL A 37 -11.55 6.93 -4.36
CA VAL A 37 -11.60 5.80 -3.42
C VAL A 37 -10.39 4.90 -3.59
N ALA A 38 -10.02 4.59 -4.84
CA ALA A 38 -8.81 3.84 -5.15
C ALA A 38 -7.55 4.56 -4.64
N LEU A 39 -7.46 5.88 -4.85
CA LEU A 39 -6.35 6.71 -4.39
C LEU A 39 -6.27 6.75 -2.85
N LEU A 40 -7.42 6.86 -2.16
CA LEU A 40 -7.51 6.78 -0.70
C LEU A 40 -6.99 5.44 -0.18
N GLY A 41 -7.36 4.32 -0.79
CA GLY A 41 -6.88 2.99 -0.41
C GLY A 41 -5.36 2.87 -0.51
N VAL A 42 -4.78 3.34 -1.62
CA VAL A 42 -3.32 3.35 -1.82
C VAL A 42 -2.62 4.25 -0.79
N LEU A 43 -3.15 5.45 -0.53
CA LEU A 43 -2.63 6.39 0.47
C LEU A 43 -2.63 5.79 1.88
N ILE A 44 -3.74 5.19 2.30
CA ILE A 44 -3.86 4.53 3.61
C ILE A 44 -2.86 3.36 3.71
N GLY A 45 -2.70 2.59 2.62
CA GLY A 45 -1.71 1.52 2.54
C GLY A 45 -0.27 2.03 2.73
N ILE A 46 0.11 3.10 2.04
CA ILE A 46 1.44 3.74 2.18
C ILE A 46 1.65 4.24 3.61
N VAL A 47 0.65 4.89 4.22
CA VAL A 47 0.72 5.36 5.62
C VAL A 47 0.89 4.18 6.59
N GLY A 48 0.18 3.07 6.37
CA GLY A 48 0.31 1.85 7.16
C GLY A 48 1.71 1.23 7.08
N VAL A 49 2.28 1.15 5.87
CA VAL A 49 3.68 0.71 5.67
C VAL A 49 4.64 1.67 6.36
N PHE A 50 4.45 2.99 6.22
CA PHE A 50 5.31 3.98 6.86
C PHE A 50 5.27 3.88 8.41
N PHE A 51 4.10 3.64 9.00
CA PHE A 51 3.93 3.45 10.43
C PHE A 51 4.59 2.14 10.91
N ALA A 52 4.42 1.05 10.16
CA ALA A 52 5.13 -0.21 10.41
C ALA A 52 6.66 -0.01 10.34
N PHE A 53 7.13 0.89 9.48
CA PHE A 53 8.55 1.22 9.39
C PHE A 53 9.04 2.14 10.52
N ARG A 54 8.20 3.06 11.02
CA ARG A 54 8.51 4.00 12.11
C ARG A 54 8.52 3.34 13.49
N ASN A 55 7.65 2.38 13.76
CA ASN A 55 7.60 1.69 15.06
C ASN A 55 8.83 0.82 15.38
N THR A 56 9.77 0.67 14.44
CA THR A 56 11.06 0.02 14.75
C THR A 56 12.07 0.97 15.38
N LYS A 57 11.83 2.29 15.33
CA LYS A 57 12.68 3.31 15.93
C LYS A 57 12.32 3.55 17.41
N ASP A 58 11.77 2.53 18.07
CA ASP A 58 11.60 2.53 19.51
C ASP A 58 12.89 1.98 20.13
N LYS A 59 13.46 2.80 21.00
CA LYS A 59 14.83 2.77 21.51
C LYS A 59 15.05 1.64 22.51
#